data_AF-A0A2T3MSH5-F1
#
_entry.id   AF-A0A2T3MSH5-F1
#
_cell.length_a   1.000
_cell.length_b   1.000
_cell.length_c   1.000
_cell.angle_alpha   90.00
_cell.angle_beta   90.00
_cell.angle_gamma   90.00
#
_symmetry.space_group_name_H-M   'P 1'
#
loop_
_entity.id
_entity.type
_entity.pdbx_description
1 polymer ?
#
loop_
_entity_poly.entity_id
_entity_poly.type
_entity_poly.pdbx_seq_one_letter_code
_entity_poly.pdbx_strand_id
1 'polypeptide(L)'
;MKAILLSPEDNVATLLADAAKGQEVEIIDDTNCSLGKVVTQQAITFGNKIALAAIAEQEKISKGSYPIGITIKAIPKGELVHVQNVRSTRVDIPEPIIKQIIETMQIEE
;
A
#
# COMPACT_ATOMS: atom_id res chain seq x y z
N MET A 1 -1.02 -15.56 -4.28
CA MET A 1 -1.76 -14.29 -4.14
C MET A 1 -1.11 -13.27 -5.05
N LYS A 2 -1.87 -12.35 -5.66
CA LYS A 2 -1.34 -11.37 -6.61
C LYS A 2 -1.64 -9.94 -6.17
N ALA A 3 -0.73 -9.03 -6.51
CA ALA A 3 -0.95 -7.59 -6.46
C ALA A 3 -0.52 -6.97 -7.78
N ILE A 4 -1.26 -5.97 -8.25
CA ILE A 4 -0.99 -5.28 -9.52
C ILE A 4 -0.15 -4.01 -9.29
N LEU A 5 0.93 -3.91 -10.03
CA LEU A 5 1.74 -2.71 -10.23
C LEU A 5 1.24 -2.03 -11.52
N LEU A 6 0.83 -0.76 -11.44
CA LEU A 6 0.30 -0.07 -12.62
C LEU A 6 1.39 0.59 -13.46
N SER A 7 2.53 0.91 -12.86
CA SER A 7 3.66 1.48 -13.56
C SER A 7 5.00 1.08 -12.92
N PRO A 8 6.09 0.90 -13.69
CA PRO A 8 7.41 0.59 -13.16
C PRO A 8 7.96 1.60 -12.15
N GLU A 9 7.52 2.87 -12.18
CA GLU A 9 7.95 3.90 -11.24
C GLU A 9 7.15 3.92 -9.92
N ASP A 10 6.13 3.06 -9.79
CA ASP A 10 5.32 2.98 -8.59
C ASP A 10 6.08 2.30 -7.45
N ASN A 11 5.88 2.78 -6.23
CA ASN A 11 6.46 2.20 -5.02
C ASN A 11 5.45 1.36 -4.21
N VAL A 12 4.24 1.20 -4.74
CA VAL A 12 3.16 0.41 -4.15
C VAL A 12 2.44 -0.42 -5.21
N ALA A 13 1.96 -1.60 -4.81
CA ALA A 13 1.05 -2.42 -5.64
C ALA A 13 -0.31 -2.54 -4.96
N THR A 14 -1.36 -2.83 -5.71
CA THR A 14 -2.72 -3.01 -5.20
C THR A 14 -3.07 -4.50 -5.12
N LEU A 15 -3.49 -5.00 -3.96
CA LEU A 15 -3.86 -6.39 -3.75
C LEU A 15 -5.10 -6.78 -4.57
N LEU A 16 -5.02 -7.92 -5.25
CA LEU A 16 -6.12 -8.49 -6.05
C LEU A 16 -6.96 -9.53 -5.29
N ALA A 17 -6.58 -9.87 -4.06
CA ALA A 17 -7.40 -10.56 -3.06
C ALA A 17 -6.78 -10.37 -1.67
N ASP A 18 -7.45 -10.81 -0.61
CA ASP A 18 -6.96 -10.68 0.77
C ASP A 18 -5.67 -11.48 0.99
N ALA A 19 -4.69 -10.87 1.66
CA ALA A 19 -3.45 -11.51 2.07
C ALA A 19 -3.35 -11.57 3.60
N ALA A 20 -3.05 -12.75 4.14
CA ALA A 20 -2.72 -12.92 5.55
C ALA A 20 -1.32 -12.37 5.87
N LYS A 21 -1.01 -12.19 7.15
CA LYS A 21 0.34 -11.82 7.63
C LYS A 21 1.36 -12.90 7.27
N GLY A 22 2.55 -12.51 6.81
CA GLY A 22 3.61 -13.42 6.39
C GLY A 22 3.34 -14.15 5.06
N GLN A 23 2.30 -13.75 4.34
CA GLN A 23 1.95 -14.36 3.06
C GLN A 23 2.80 -13.77 1.92
N GLU A 24 3.25 -14.63 1.02
CA GLU A 24 3.93 -14.20 -0.19
C GLU A 24 2.91 -13.74 -1.26
N VAL A 25 3.11 -12.51 -1.73
CA VAL A 25 2.32 -11.86 -2.76
C VAL A 25 3.18 -11.69 -4.00
N GLU A 26 2.74 -12.28 -5.10
CA GLU A 26 3.33 -12.09 -6.43
C GLU A 26 2.93 -10.72 -6.97
N ILE A 27 3.91 -9.92 -7.38
CA ILE A 27 3.69 -8.62 -7.99
C ILE A 27 3.65 -8.83 -9.50
N ILE A 28 2.56 -8.39 -10.13
CA ILE A 28 2.36 -8.47 -11.57
C ILE A 28 2.14 -7.07 -12.17
N ASP A 29 2.47 -6.89 -13.44
CA ASP A 29 2.03 -5.73 -14.22
C ASP A 29 0.62 -5.92 -14.81
N ASP A 30 0.16 -4.94 -15.59
CA ASP A 30 -1.12 -4.97 -16.31
C ASP A 30 -1.17 -5.98 -17.47
N THR A 31 -0.03 -6.52 -17.88
CA THR A 31 0.09 -7.65 -18.83
C THR A 31 0.14 -9.01 -18.13
N ASN A 32 0.02 -9.03 -16.79
CA ASN A 32 0.11 -10.22 -15.93
C ASN A 32 1.51 -10.88 -15.95
N CYS A 33 2.55 -10.11 -16.29
CA CYS A 33 3.95 -10.53 -16.17
C CYS A 33 4.39 -10.45 -14.71
N SER A 34 5.09 -11.48 -14.22
CA SER A 34 5.62 -11.51 -12.85
C SER A 34 6.86 -10.63 -12.71
N LEU A 35 6.81 -9.66 -11.81
CA LEU A 35 7.90 -8.72 -11.50
C LEU A 35 8.67 -9.10 -10.23
N GLY A 36 8.16 -10.06 -9.46
CA GLY A 36 8.79 -10.52 -8.22
C GLY A 36 7.77 -10.80 -7.13
N LYS A 37 8.26 -10.90 -5.90
CA LYS A 37 7.48 -11.29 -4.73
C LYS A 37 7.75 -10.38 -3.54
N VAL A 38 6.71 -10.14 -2.75
CA VAL A 38 6.75 -9.37 -1.48
C VAL A 38 6.02 -10.17 -0.40
N VAL A 39 6.60 -10.23 0.80
CA VAL A 39 5.97 -10.86 1.96
C VAL A 39 5.24 -9.79 2.76
N THR A 40 3.98 -10.02 3.12
CA THR A 40 3.18 -9.10 3.92
C THR A 40 3.63 -9.04 5.38
N GLN A 41 3.61 -7.85 5.98
CA GLN A 41 3.93 -7.65 7.41
C GLN A 41 2.70 -7.68 8.32
N GLN A 42 1.50 -7.51 7.76
CA GLN A 42 0.21 -7.68 8.42
C GLN A 42 -0.81 -8.28 7.45
N ALA A 43 -2.02 -8.56 7.93
CA ALA A 43 -3.13 -8.83 7.03
C ALA A 43 -3.45 -7.58 6.19
N ILE A 44 -3.65 -7.77 4.88
CA ILE A 44 -3.99 -6.71 3.92
C ILE A 44 -5.19 -7.18 3.10
N THR A 45 -6.30 -6.46 3.19
CA THR A 45 -7.52 -6.80 2.44
C THR A 45 -7.46 -6.37 0.98
N PHE A 46 -8.29 -7.00 0.15
CA PHE A 46 -8.48 -6.71 -1.27
C PHE A 46 -8.59 -5.20 -1.56
N GLY A 47 -7.96 -4.76 -2.64
CA GLY A 47 -8.00 -3.37 -3.10
C GLY A 47 -7.09 -2.41 -2.34
N ASN A 48 -6.48 -2.84 -1.23
CA ASN A 48 -5.51 -2.03 -0.50
C ASN A 48 -4.10 -2.16 -1.05
N LYS A 49 -3.25 -1.19 -0.66
CA LYS A 49 -1.91 -1.03 -1.20
C LYS A 49 -0.87 -1.70 -0.30
N ILE A 50 0.10 -2.39 -0.90
CA ILE A 50 1.28 -2.96 -0.24
C ILE A 50 2.53 -2.21 -0.70
N ALA A 51 3.44 -1.90 0.24
CA ALA A 51 4.72 -1.28 -0.07
C ALA A 51 5.69 -2.25 -0.74
N LEU A 52 6.32 -1.84 -1.85
CA LEU A 52 7.23 -2.69 -2.63
C LEU A 52 8.69 -2.62 -2.16
N ALA A 53 9.02 -1.57 -1.43
CA ALA A 53 10.30 -1.32 -0.78
C ALA A 53 10.05 -0.64 0.57
N ALA A 54 11.11 -0.45 1.37
CA ALA A 54 11.02 0.46 2.50
C ALA A 54 10.88 1.90 1.97
N ILE A 55 9.97 2.67 2.55
CA ILE A 55 9.66 4.05 2.18
C ILE A 55 9.87 4.91 3.42
N ALA A 56 10.71 5.94 3.34
CA ALA A 56 10.97 6.78 4.51
C ALA A 56 9.76 7.69 4.81
N GLU A 57 9.77 8.34 5.98
CA GLU A 57 8.83 9.43 6.27
C GLU A 57 9.08 10.61 5.33
N GLN A 58 8.03 11.37 4.99
CA GLN A 58 8.07 12.50 4.05
C GLN A 58 8.44 12.13 2.61
N GLU A 59 8.31 10.86 2.23
CA GLU A 59 8.49 10.40 0.85
C GLU A 59 7.17 10.32 0.09
N LYS A 60 7.26 10.45 -1.24
CA LYS A 60 6.10 10.40 -2.13
C LYS A 60 5.65 8.96 -2.33
N ILE A 61 4.35 8.73 -2.28
CA ILE A 61 3.71 7.49 -2.75
C ILE A 61 3.22 7.71 -4.18
N SER A 62 3.61 6.81 -5.09
CA SER A 62 3.27 6.87 -6.52
C SER A 62 2.46 5.64 -6.92
N LYS A 63 1.37 5.87 -7.66
CA LYS A 63 0.55 4.82 -8.28
C LYS A 63 0.12 5.26 -9.69
N GLY A 64 0.35 4.42 -10.69
CA GLY A 64 0.15 4.72 -12.11
C GLY A 64 1.03 5.87 -12.60
N SER A 65 2.26 6.00 -12.11
CA SER A 65 3.17 7.15 -12.34
C SER A 65 2.63 8.50 -11.82
N TYR A 66 1.59 8.51 -10.99
CA TYR A 66 1.07 9.73 -10.35
C TYR A 66 1.37 9.74 -8.85
N PRO A 67 1.85 10.88 -8.29
CA PRO A 67 1.98 11.04 -6.86
C PRO A 67 0.60 11.14 -6.22
N ILE A 68 0.26 10.17 -5.37
CA ILE A 68 -1.06 10.08 -4.71
C ILE A 68 -1.04 10.54 -3.25
N GLY A 69 0.13 10.60 -2.63
CA GLY A 69 0.26 10.94 -1.22
C GLY A 69 1.70 11.12 -0.78
N ILE A 70 1.87 11.55 0.48
CA ILE A 70 3.15 11.67 1.18
C ILE A 70 3.06 10.82 2.46
N THR A 71 4.11 10.08 2.76
CA THR A 71 4.20 9.30 4.00
C THR A 71 4.33 10.22 5.21
N ILE A 72 3.58 9.92 6.28
CA ILE A 72 3.67 10.61 7.58
C ILE A 72 4.38 9.77 8.65
N LYS A 73 4.74 8.54 8.29
CA LYS A 73 5.58 7.62 9.06
C LYS A 73 6.38 6.79 8.07
N ALA A 74 7.52 6.25 8.48
CA ALA A 74 8.24 5.28 7.64
C ALA A 74 7.39 4.02 7.42
N ILE A 75 7.49 3.42 6.24
CA ILE A 75 6.72 2.24 5.82
C ILE A 75 7.69 1.13 5.36
N PRO A 76 7.92 0.09 6.17
CA PRO A 76 8.59 -1.13 5.77
C PRO A 76 8.04 -1.77 4.48
N LYS A 77 8.92 -2.47 3.74
CA LYS A 77 8.52 -3.31 2.61
C LYS A 77 7.50 -4.36 3.08
N GLY A 78 6.41 -4.50 2.34
CA GLY A 78 5.35 -5.47 2.62
C GLY A 78 4.25 -4.97 3.57
N GLU A 79 4.32 -3.73 4.04
CA GLU A 79 3.33 -3.14 4.93
C GLU A 79 2.14 -2.53 4.16
N LEU A 80 0.99 -2.40 4.82
CA LEU A 80 -0.20 -1.70 4.32
C LEU A 80 0.08 -0.21 4.13
N VAL A 81 -0.13 0.30 2.92
CA VAL A 81 -0.05 1.74 2.61
C VAL A 81 -1.45 2.35 2.58
N HIS A 82 -1.85 3.02 3.66
CA HIS A 82 -3.19 3.59 3.80
C HIS A 82 -3.20 4.84 4.73
N VAL A 83 -4.35 5.18 5.32
CA VAL A 83 -4.58 6.48 5.98
C VAL A 83 -3.86 6.60 7.31
N GLN A 84 -3.37 5.50 7.88
CA GLN A 84 -2.56 5.51 9.10
C GLN A 84 -1.14 6.02 8.85
N ASN A 85 -0.61 5.85 7.64
CA ASN A 85 0.79 6.17 7.30
C ASN A 85 0.97 7.07 6.07
N VAL A 86 -0.10 7.44 5.35
CA VAL A 86 -0.06 8.33 4.18
C VAL A 86 -1.13 9.41 4.26
N ARG A 87 -0.81 10.62 3.79
CA ARG A 87 -1.73 11.73 3.57
C ARG A 87 -1.82 12.05 2.09
N SER A 88 -3.02 12.39 1.59
CA SER A 88 -3.18 12.72 0.17
C SER A 88 -2.48 14.04 -0.19
N THR A 89 -1.92 14.11 -1.40
CA THR A 89 -1.37 15.36 -1.97
C THR A 89 -2.45 16.30 -2.52
N ARG A 90 -3.72 15.88 -2.54
CA ARG A 90 -4.85 16.66 -3.08
C ARG A 90 -5.82 17.08 -1.98
N VAL A 91 -6.85 16.27 -1.76
CA VAL A 91 -7.83 16.45 -0.70
C VAL A 91 -7.64 15.28 0.25
N ASP A 92 -7.24 15.62 1.47
CA ASP A 92 -7.00 14.64 2.50
C ASP A 92 -8.28 14.35 3.30
N ILE A 93 -8.27 13.24 4.02
CA ILE A 93 -9.42 12.79 4.81
C ILE A 93 -9.41 13.50 6.17
N PRO A 94 -10.54 14.10 6.61
CA PRO A 94 -10.63 14.68 7.95
C PRO A 94 -10.26 13.68 9.05
N GLU A 95 -9.55 14.13 10.08
CA GLU A 95 -9.04 13.28 11.16
C GLU A 95 -10.09 12.38 11.83
N PRO A 96 -11.35 12.83 12.09
CA PRO A 96 -12.38 11.94 12.64
C PRO A 96 -12.70 10.75 11.74
N ILE A 97 -12.67 10.94 10.42
CA ILE A 97 -12.94 9.89 9.43
C ILE A 97 -11.74 8.95 9.35
N ILE A 98 -10.50 9.46 9.42
CA ILE A 98 -9.30 8.62 9.49
C ILE A 98 -9.38 7.64 10.68
N LYS A 99 -9.75 8.13 11.87
CA LYS A 99 -9.90 7.29 13.08
C LYS A 99 -10.94 6.19 12.86
N GLN A 100 -12.10 6.53 12.30
CA GLN A 100 -13.14 5.55 11.97
C GLN A 100 -12.69 4.49 10.97
N ILE A 101 -11.90 4.87 9.94
CA ILE A 101 -11.35 3.92 8.97
C ILE A 101 -10.41 2.94 9.66
N ILE A 102 -9.48 3.44 10.48
CA ILE A 102 -8.50 2.61 11.20
C ILE A 102 -9.22 1.60 12.11
N GLU A 103 -10.22 2.05 12.87
CA GLU A 103 -11.02 1.19 13.75
C GLU A 103 -11.81 0.13 12.97
N THR A 104 -12.51 0.54 11.91
CA THR A 104 -13.35 -0.35 11.10
C THR A 104 -12.53 -1.43 10.39
N MET A 105 -11.34 -1.06 9.91
CA MET A 105 -10.45 -1.96 9.20
C MET A 105 -9.53 -2.75 10.12
N GLN A 106 -9.54 -2.48 11.43
CA GLN A 106 -8.66 -3.12 12.42
C GLN A 106 -7.18 -3.05 12.01
N ILE A 107 -6.74 -1.90 11.52
CA ILE A 107 -5.37 -1.72 11.02
C ILE A 107 -4.37 -1.88 12.19
N GLU A 108 -3.41 -2.79 12.04
CA GLU A 108 -2.25 -2.92 12.95
C GLU A 108 -1.40 -1.63 12.88
N GLU A 109 -1.14 -0.99 14.04
CA GLU A 109 -0.23 0.16 14.17
C GLU A 109 1.24 -0.23 14.35
#